data_AF-S9VZV2-F1
#
_entry.id   AF-S9VZV2-F1
#
_cell.length_a   1.000
_cell.length_b   1.000
_cell.length_c   1.000
_cell.angle_alpha   90.00
_cell.angle_beta   90.00
_cell.angle_gamma   90.00
#
_symmetry.space_group_name_H-M   'P 1'
#
loop_
_entity.id
_entity.type
_entity.pdbx_description
1 polymer ?
#
loop_
_entity_poly.entity_id
_entity_poly.type
_entity_poly.pdbx_seq_one_letter_code
_entity_poly.pdbx_strand_id
1 'polypeptide(L)'
;MPDSLQAERRMADEVHAEGAEALARLRRAAELRADRDAQLDVFYKECHKLSQWCRQQLANIDTMEAPDHLQEYCGTLVENYETMSHNFNLLLEQVEPYVRANYEPVRRALQEAHELWFYLQITALERLSHTLFEIHPRSPLEEEVVKYADYPELLSGFIASVRAYISTRGADAEANDMLLDLDEVAPVLERDAPVGRAMRQFAERARVGRGSYQCFRAALLSRLTFITPPDNIVAASRQRQTEFESCVKELKQWAADTAHGESWRDIYAKIVEIKRMIKQEQEDLDVEEAN
;
A
#
# COMPACT_ATOMS: atom_id res chain seq x y z
N MET A 1 -51.20 -28.95 59.43
CA MET A 1 -50.53 -27.64 59.22
C MET A 1 -51.35 -26.90 58.16
N PRO A 2 -51.59 -25.59 58.31
CA PRO A 2 -52.51 -24.89 57.42
C PRO A 2 -51.93 -24.81 56.01
N ASP A 3 -52.73 -25.16 55.00
CA ASP A 3 -52.35 -25.24 53.58
C ASP A 3 -51.75 -23.92 53.04
N SER A 4 -52.03 -22.78 53.69
CA SER A 4 -51.46 -21.48 53.36
C SER A 4 -49.94 -21.41 53.57
N LEU A 5 -49.42 -22.00 54.65
CA LEU A 5 -47.98 -21.99 54.96
C LEU A 5 -47.19 -22.91 54.01
N GLN A 6 -47.82 -23.94 53.44
CA GLN A 6 -47.20 -24.77 52.41
C GLN A 6 -47.19 -24.08 51.04
N ALA A 7 -48.26 -23.35 50.71
CA ALA A 7 -48.34 -22.56 49.48
C ALA A 7 -47.30 -21.42 49.48
N GLU A 8 -47.15 -20.69 50.59
CA GLU A 8 -46.15 -19.63 50.76
C GLU A 8 -44.71 -20.18 50.63
N ARG A 9 -44.43 -21.35 51.20
CA ARG A 9 -43.11 -22.00 51.07
C ARG A 9 -42.80 -22.41 49.63
N ARG A 10 -43.77 -22.99 48.91
CA ARG A 10 -43.58 -23.34 47.50
C ARG A 10 -43.32 -22.12 46.63
N MET A 11 -44.07 -21.04 46.84
CA MET A 11 -43.84 -19.78 46.13
C MET A 11 -42.47 -19.19 46.44
N ALA A 12 -42.01 -19.25 47.70
CA ALA A 12 -40.67 -18.82 48.06
C ALA A 12 -39.58 -19.67 47.39
N ASP A 13 -39.75 -20.99 47.33
CA ASP A 13 -38.82 -21.91 46.66
C ASP A 13 -38.76 -21.67 45.14
N GLU A 14 -39.90 -21.41 44.49
CA GLU A 14 -40.00 -21.06 43.07
C GLU A 14 -39.28 -19.74 42.76
N VAL A 15 -39.54 -18.69 43.54
CA VAL A 15 -38.87 -17.39 43.40
C VAL A 15 -37.35 -17.51 43.64
N HIS A 16 -36.93 -18.34 44.60
CA HIS A 16 -35.52 -18.62 44.83
C HIS A 16 -34.87 -19.36 43.65
N ALA A 17 -35.58 -20.33 43.05
CA ALA A 17 -35.09 -21.07 41.88
C ALA A 17 -34.97 -20.15 40.65
N GLU A 18 -35.99 -19.33 40.37
CA GLU A 18 -35.95 -18.35 39.28
C GLU A 18 -34.86 -17.28 39.49
N GLY A 19 -34.70 -16.82 40.74
CA GLY A 19 -33.63 -15.89 41.11
C GLY A 19 -32.24 -16.49 40.91
N ALA A 20 -32.04 -17.76 41.28
CA ALA A 20 -30.80 -18.48 41.03
C ALA A 20 -30.51 -18.66 39.54
N GLU A 21 -31.54 -18.97 38.74
CA GLU A 21 -31.40 -19.09 37.29
C GLU A 21 -31.08 -17.75 36.62
N ALA A 22 -31.75 -16.67 37.02
CA ALA A 22 -31.46 -15.31 36.55
C ALA A 22 -30.02 -14.89 36.88
N LEU A 23 -29.54 -15.18 38.09
CA LEU A 23 -28.14 -14.93 38.49
C LEU A 23 -27.15 -15.77 37.66
N ALA A 24 -27.46 -17.03 37.38
CA ALA A 24 -26.63 -17.88 36.54
C ALA A 24 -26.56 -17.35 35.09
N ARG A 25 -27.69 -16.89 34.53
CA ARG A 25 -27.75 -16.25 33.21
C ARG A 25 -26.96 -14.94 33.17
N LEU A 26 -27.04 -14.11 34.21
CA LEU A 26 -26.26 -12.88 34.34
C LEU A 26 -24.75 -13.15 34.40
N ARG A 27 -24.32 -14.15 35.18
CA ARG A 27 -22.90 -14.56 35.24
C ARG A 27 -22.39 -15.03 33.89
N ARG A 28 -23.12 -15.92 33.21
CA ARG A 28 -22.76 -16.39 31.86
C ARG A 28 -22.73 -15.24 30.85
N ALA A 29 -23.67 -14.30 30.93
CA ALA A 29 -23.66 -13.12 30.08
C ALA A 29 -22.47 -12.18 30.37
N ALA A 30 -22.03 -12.09 31.63
CA ALA A 30 -20.84 -11.33 32.01
C ALA A 30 -19.55 -11.99 31.52
N GLU A 31 -19.43 -13.32 31.65
CA GLU A 31 -18.31 -14.11 31.11
C GLU A 31 -18.20 -13.95 29.60
N LEU A 32 -19.31 -14.13 28.86
CA LEU A 32 -19.34 -13.96 27.41
C LEU A 32 -18.97 -12.53 26.97
N ARG A 33 -19.34 -11.50 27.75
CA ARG A 33 -18.93 -10.12 27.49
C ARG A 33 -17.44 -9.92 27.75
N ALA A 34 -16.91 -10.48 28.83
CA ALA A 34 -15.49 -10.40 29.15
C ALA A 34 -14.62 -11.07 28.07
N ASP A 35 -15.02 -12.27 27.61
CA ASP A 35 -14.34 -12.99 26.53
C ASP A 35 -14.40 -12.20 25.22
N ARG A 36 -15.57 -11.63 24.89
CA ARG A 36 -15.74 -10.75 23.73
C ARG A 36 -14.80 -9.54 23.81
N ASP A 37 -14.78 -8.86 24.95
CA ASP A 37 -13.99 -7.64 25.12
C ASP A 37 -12.49 -7.94 25.05
N ALA A 38 -12.04 -9.09 25.58
CA ALA A 38 -10.68 -9.56 25.45
C ALA A 38 -10.30 -9.87 23.99
N GLN A 39 -11.17 -10.56 23.24
CA GLN A 39 -10.95 -10.82 21.82
C GLN A 39 -10.86 -9.52 21.00
N LEU A 40 -11.77 -8.57 21.26
CA LEU A 40 -11.79 -7.28 20.57
C LEU A 40 -10.56 -6.44 20.90
N ASP A 41 -10.07 -6.45 22.14
CA ASP A 41 -8.85 -5.74 22.54
C ASP A 41 -7.62 -6.27 21.79
N VAL A 42 -7.49 -7.60 21.65
CA VAL A 42 -6.43 -8.22 20.83
C VAL A 42 -6.58 -7.79 19.37
N PHE A 43 -7.78 -7.87 18.81
CA PHE A 43 -8.05 -7.46 17.43
C PHE A 43 -7.65 -6.00 17.15
N TYR A 44 -8.04 -5.05 18.01
CA TYR A 44 -7.71 -3.65 17.80
C TYR A 44 -6.21 -3.39 17.90
N LYS A 45 -5.51 -4.08 18.79
CA LYS A 45 -4.04 -4.00 18.88
C LYS A 45 -3.38 -4.50 17.61
N GLU A 46 -3.82 -5.62 17.06
CA GLU A 46 -3.25 -6.16 15.82
C GLU A 46 -3.58 -5.28 14.61
N CYS A 47 -4.81 -4.75 14.50
CA CYS A 47 -5.15 -3.76 13.46
C CYS A 47 -4.29 -2.50 13.56
N HIS A 48 -4.06 -2.00 14.78
CA HIS A 48 -3.22 -0.84 15.00
C HIS A 48 -1.76 -1.09 14.59
N LYS A 49 -1.20 -2.24 14.99
CA LYS A 49 0.16 -2.66 14.60
C LYS A 49 0.29 -2.75 13.08
N LEU A 50 -0.66 -3.41 12.41
CA LEU A 50 -0.67 -3.53 10.96
C LEU A 50 -0.73 -2.15 10.29
N SER A 51 -1.62 -1.27 10.76
CA SER A 51 -1.79 0.08 10.22
C SER A 51 -0.53 0.92 10.41
N GLN A 52 0.10 0.86 11.59
CA GLN A 52 1.35 1.55 11.87
C GLN A 52 2.49 1.03 11.01
N TRP A 53 2.60 -0.30 10.87
CA TRP A 53 3.60 -0.92 10.00
C TRP A 53 3.41 -0.49 8.55
N CYS A 54 2.18 -0.49 8.03
CA CYS A 54 1.88 -0.05 6.67
C CYS A 54 2.28 1.42 6.44
N ARG A 55 1.93 2.31 7.38
CA ARG A 55 2.34 3.73 7.33
C ARG A 55 3.85 3.91 7.34
N GLN A 56 4.56 3.12 8.16
CA GLN A 56 6.01 3.16 8.19
C GLN A 56 6.61 2.69 6.85
N GLN A 57 6.07 1.63 6.26
CA GLN A 57 6.54 1.16 4.96
C GLN A 57 6.28 2.18 3.85
N LEU A 58 5.09 2.81 3.84
CA LEU A 58 4.77 3.89 2.91
C LEU A 58 5.75 5.07 3.02
N ALA A 59 6.02 5.53 4.24
CA ALA A 59 6.99 6.61 4.47
C ALA A 59 8.40 6.21 4.00
N ASN A 60 8.81 4.96 4.22
CA ASN A 60 10.09 4.46 3.74
C ASN A 60 10.16 4.50 2.20
N ILE A 61 9.13 3.99 1.50
CA ILE A 61 9.05 4.03 0.03
C ILE A 61 9.13 5.46 -0.50
N ASP A 62 8.46 6.40 0.15
CA ASP A 62 8.45 7.80 -0.28
C ASP A 62 9.84 8.44 -0.23
N THR A 63 10.65 8.08 0.77
CA THR A 63 12.03 8.59 0.93
C THR A 63 13.06 7.93 0.02
N MET A 64 12.72 6.84 -0.68
CA MET A 64 13.65 6.15 -1.58
C MET A 64 13.71 6.85 -2.94
N GLU A 65 14.90 7.36 -3.27
CA GLU A 65 15.17 8.01 -4.56
C GLU A 65 15.99 7.12 -5.51
N ALA A 66 16.83 6.24 -4.98
CA ALA A 66 17.70 5.40 -5.79
C ALA A 66 16.95 4.15 -6.31
N PRO A 67 17.02 3.84 -7.62
CA PRO A 67 16.34 2.68 -8.20
C PRO A 67 16.67 1.34 -7.55
N ASP A 68 17.96 1.10 -7.25
CA ASP A 68 18.43 -0.15 -6.68
C ASP A 68 17.88 -0.38 -5.27
N HIS A 69 17.87 0.66 -4.44
CA HIS A 69 17.31 0.60 -3.09
C HIS A 69 15.81 0.33 -3.10
N LEU A 70 15.08 0.95 -4.04
CA LEU A 70 13.66 0.72 -4.19
C LEU A 70 13.37 -0.72 -4.64
N GLN A 71 14.16 -1.25 -5.57
CA GLN A 71 14.01 -2.64 -6.03
C GLN A 71 14.27 -3.64 -4.91
N GLU A 72 15.36 -3.47 -4.15
CA GLU A 72 15.69 -4.32 -3.01
C GLU A 72 14.58 -4.28 -1.96
N TYR A 73 14.13 -3.07 -1.61
CA TYR A 73 13.08 -2.86 -0.61
C TYR A 73 11.72 -3.44 -1.05
N CYS A 74 11.31 -3.23 -2.30
CA CYS A 74 10.10 -3.87 -2.84
C CYS A 74 10.24 -5.40 -2.86
N GLY A 75 11.44 -5.93 -3.09
CA GLY A 75 11.73 -7.36 -2.94
C GLY A 75 11.45 -7.85 -1.52
N THR A 76 11.96 -7.14 -0.51
CA THR A 76 11.69 -7.46 0.91
C THR A 76 10.21 -7.37 1.26
N LEU A 77 9.46 -6.42 0.67
CA LEU A 77 8.01 -6.34 0.87
C LEU A 77 7.26 -7.54 0.29
N VAL A 78 7.68 -8.04 -0.87
CA VAL A 78 7.09 -9.24 -1.49
C VAL A 78 7.35 -10.48 -0.64
N GLU A 79 8.54 -10.64 -0.08
CA GLU A 79 8.84 -11.74 0.84
C GLU A 79 7.96 -11.70 2.10
N ASN A 80 7.69 -10.51 2.62
CA ASN A 80 6.82 -10.32 3.78
C ASN A 80 5.33 -10.43 3.45
N TYR A 81 4.94 -10.35 2.17
CA TYR A 81 3.54 -10.32 1.75
C TYR A 81 2.78 -11.58 2.16
N GLU A 82 3.37 -12.77 2.01
CA GLU A 82 2.70 -14.03 2.36
C GLU A 82 2.36 -14.08 3.85
N THR A 83 3.33 -13.74 4.69
CA THR A 83 3.16 -13.72 6.15
C THR A 83 2.11 -12.69 6.57
N MET A 84 2.18 -11.48 6.02
CA MET A 84 1.26 -10.41 6.36
C MET A 84 -0.16 -10.66 5.86
N SER A 85 -0.32 -11.24 4.67
CA SER A 85 -1.61 -11.67 4.14
C SER A 85 -2.22 -12.78 4.98
N HIS A 86 -1.42 -13.75 5.42
CA HIS A 86 -1.88 -14.79 6.34
C HIS A 86 -2.35 -14.21 7.68
N ASN A 87 -1.56 -13.31 8.27
CA ASN A 87 -1.93 -12.63 9.53
C ASN A 87 -3.22 -11.83 9.37
N PHE A 88 -3.40 -11.11 8.26
CA PHE A 88 -4.62 -10.36 7.98
C PHE A 88 -5.84 -11.27 7.81
N ASN A 89 -5.69 -12.41 7.13
CA ASN A 89 -6.76 -13.41 7.00
C ASN A 89 -7.15 -14.01 8.34
N LEU A 90 -6.19 -14.33 9.21
CA LEU A 90 -6.49 -14.80 10.57
C LEU A 90 -7.26 -13.74 11.39
N LEU A 91 -6.92 -12.45 11.25
CA LEU A 91 -7.66 -11.37 11.90
C LEU A 91 -9.10 -11.28 11.38
N LEU A 92 -9.30 -11.42 10.07
CA LEU A 92 -10.63 -11.46 9.45
C LEU A 92 -11.49 -12.62 9.98
N GLU A 93 -10.93 -13.82 10.05
CA GLU A 93 -11.62 -15.02 10.56
C GLU A 93 -12.04 -14.84 12.02
N GLN A 94 -11.18 -14.24 12.86
CA GLN A 94 -11.47 -13.99 14.27
C GLN A 94 -12.63 -13.01 14.47
N VAL A 95 -12.79 -12.03 13.58
CA VAL A 95 -13.82 -10.99 13.73
C VAL A 95 -15.04 -11.17 12.83
N GLU A 96 -15.07 -12.20 12.01
CA GLU A 96 -16.19 -12.53 11.13
C GLU A 96 -17.56 -12.47 11.84
N PRO A 97 -17.73 -13.01 13.08
CA PRO A 97 -19.01 -12.92 13.79
C PRO A 97 -19.47 -11.48 14.04
N TYR A 98 -18.53 -10.58 14.36
CA TYR A 98 -18.82 -9.16 14.62
C TYR A 98 -19.12 -8.39 13.33
N VAL A 99 -18.45 -8.74 12.23
CA VAL A 99 -18.73 -8.19 10.90
C VAL A 99 -20.14 -8.60 10.44
N ARG A 100 -20.50 -9.88 10.58
CA ARG A 100 -21.86 -10.39 10.26
C ARG A 100 -22.95 -9.74 11.13
N ALA A 101 -22.60 -9.41 12.38
CA ALA A 101 -23.48 -8.67 13.29
C ALA A 101 -23.55 -7.15 13.03
N ASN A 102 -22.86 -6.65 12.00
CA ASN A 102 -22.74 -5.21 11.68
C ASN A 102 -22.21 -4.38 12.86
N TYR A 103 -21.26 -4.91 13.63
CA TYR A 103 -20.64 -4.17 14.71
C TYR A 103 -19.67 -3.12 14.16
N GLU A 104 -20.14 -1.87 14.15
CA GLU A 104 -19.50 -0.74 13.47
C GLU A 104 -18.03 -0.48 13.86
N PRO A 105 -17.63 -0.54 15.15
CA PRO A 105 -16.24 -0.30 15.54
C PRO A 105 -15.25 -1.29 14.90
N VAL A 106 -15.61 -2.58 14.84
CA VAL A 106 -14.78 -3.61 14.18
C VAL A 106 -14.72 -3.36 12.69
N ARG A 107 -15.85 -2.99 12.08
CA ARG A 107 -15.94 -2.72 10.65
C ARG A 107 -15.03 -1.57 10.23
N ARG A 108 -15.02 -0.46 10.99
CA ARG A 108 -14.13 0.68 10.70
C ARG A 108 -12.66 0.34 10.86
N ALA A 109 -12.29 -0.33 11.95
CA ALA A 109 -10.89 -0.72 12.18
C ALA A 109 -10.38 -1.65 11.09
N LEU A 110 -11.21 -2.61 10.67
CA LEU A 110 -10.88 -3.51 9.56
C LEU A 110 -10.77 -2.76 8.23
N GLN A 111 -11.68 -1.82 7.95
CA GLN A 111 -11.64 -1.00 6.74
C GLN A 111 -10.36 -0.16 6.68
N GLU A 112 -9.98 0.52 7.77
CA GLU A 112 -8.75 1.31 7.83
C GLU A 112 -7.51 0.44 7.58
N ALA A 113 -7.40 -0.69 8.28
CA ALA A 113 -6.28 -1.60 8.12
C ALA A 113 -6.20 -2.18 6.69
N HIS A 114 -7.35 -2.54 6.12
CA HIS A 114 -7.46 -3.04 4.76
C HIS A 114 -7.09 -1.97 3.73
N GLU A 115 -7.60 -0.75 3.85
CA GLU A 115 -7.26 0.38 2.97
C GLU A 115 -5.76 0.66 3.00
N LEU A 116 -5.14 0.71 4.18
CA LEU A 116 -3.69 0.92 4.29
C LEU A 116 -2.88 -0.24 3.71
N TRP A 117 -3.30 -1.48 3.93
CA TRP A 117 -2.66 -2.67 3.38
C TRP A 117 -2.70 -2.69 1.85
N PHE A 118 -3.85 -2.40 1.25
CA PHE A 118 -4.00 -2.29 -0.20
C PHE A 118 -3.25 -1.09 -0.76
N TYR A 119 -3.31 0.05 -0.08
CA TYR A 119 -2.62 1.26 -0.50
C TYR A 119 -1.10 1.07 -0.51
N LEU A 120 -0.53 0.35 0.46
CA LEU A 120 0.89 -0.03 0.47
C LEU A 120 1.25 -0.86 -0.76
N GLN A 121 0.47 -1.89 -1.09
CA GLN A 121 0.74 -2.74 -2.26
C GLN A 121 0.68 -1.95 -3.56
N ILE A 122 -0.35 -1.11 -3.73
CA ILE A 122 -0.49 -0.25 -4.90
C ILE A 122 0.69 0.71 -4.98
N THR A 123 1.02 1.41 -3.89
CA THR A 123 2.12 2.39 -3.86
C THR A 123 3.47 1.73 -4.16
N ALA A 124 3.76 0.57 -3.56
CA ALA A 124 4.98 -0.17 -3.84
C ALA A 124 5.08 -0.58 -5.31
N LEU A 125 3.98 -1.08 -5.89
CA LEU A 125 3.93 -1.46 -7.30
C LEU A 125 4.03 -0.22 -8.22
N GLU A 126 3.36 0.88 -7.89
CA GLU A 126 3.42 2.14 -8.63
C GLU A 126 4.83 2.73 -8.61
N ARG A 127 5.50 2.74 -7.46
CA ARG A 127 6.88 3.23 -7.35
C ARG A 127 7.87 2.32 -8.08
N LEU A 128 7.77 1.01 -7.91
CA LEU A 128 8.64 0.06 -8.61
C LEU A 128 8.44 0.13 -10.12
N SER A 129 7.19 0.18 -10.57
CA SER A 129 6.86 0.30 -12.00
C SER A 129 7.31 1.63 -12.58
N HIS A 130 7.11 2.76 -11.90
CA HIS A 130 7.62 4.06 -12.33
C HIS A 130 9.16 4.02 -12.48
N THR A 131 9.84 3.40 -11.53
CA THR A 131 11.30 3.26 -11.57
C THR A 131 11.76 2.34 -12.72
N LEU A 132 11.12 1.18 -12.90
CA LEU A 132 11.47 0.23 -13.95
C LEU A 132 11.04 0.68 -15.35
N PHE A 133 9.97 1.45 -15.46
CA PHE A 133 9.28 1.71 -16.73
C PHE A 133 9.21 3.18 -17.13
N GLU A 134 9.57 4.14 -16.28
CA GLU A 134 9.63 5.55 -16.67
C GLU A 134 11.06 6.12 -16.62
N ILE A 135 11.92 5.60 -15.75
CA ILE A 135 13.36 5.95 -15.75
C ILE A 135 14.12 5.19 -16.84
N HIS A 136 13.80 3.91 -17.06
CA HIS A 136 14.51 3.06 -18.04
C HIS A 136 14.27 3.41 -19.52
N PRO A 137 13.07 3.77 -20.03
CA PRO A 137 12.88 4.04 -21.47
C PRO A 137 13.38 5.40 -21.95
N ARG A 138 13.87 6.28 -21.07
CA ARG A 138 14.72 7.40 -21.50
C ARG A 138 16.14 6.96 -21.85
N SER A 139 16.49 5.71 -21.53
CA SER A 139 17.72 5.08 -21.97
C SER A 139 17.53 4.53 -23.40
N PRO A 140 18.40 4.88 -24.35
CA PRO A 140 18.40 4.28 -25.69
C PRO A 140 18.71 2.77 -25.66
N LEU A 141 19.02 2.22 -24.48
CA LEU A 141 19.44 0.84 -24.28
C LEU A 141 18.41 -0.18 -24.81
N GLU A 142 17.10 0.02 -24.64
CA GLU A 142 16.11 -0.93 -25.16
C GLU A 142 16.11 -0.97 -26.70
N GLU A 143 16.19 0.19 -27.34
CA GLU A 143 16.24 0.29 -28.81
C GLU A 143 17.54 -0.28 -29.37
N GLU A 144 18.68 0.03 -28.73
CA GLU A 144 19.99 -0.49 -29.15
C GLU A 144 20.12 -2.00 -28.90
N VAL A 145 19.56 -2.52 -27.80
CA VAL A 145 19.50 -3.97 -27.54
C VAL A 145 18.69 -4.67 -28.60
N VAL A 146 17.52 -4.16 -28.99
CA VAL A 146 16.70 -4.77 -30.05
C VAL A 146 17.42 -4.71 -31.41
N LYS A 147 18.07 -3.59 -31.72
CA LYS A 147 18.80 -3.38 -32.97
C LYS A 147 20.02 -4.29 -33.11
N TYR A 148 20.76 -4.52 -32.02
CA TYR A 148 22.00 -5.29 -32.04
C TYR A 148 21.88 -6.70 -31.46
N ALA A 149 20.68 -7.14 -31.05
CA ALA A 149 20.48 -8.46 -30.44
C ALA A 149 21.00 -9.63 -31.30
N ASP A 150 20.83 -9.51 -32.62
CA ASP A 150 21.18 -10.57 -33.58
C ASP A 150 22.57 -10.35 -34.19
N TYR A 151 23.25 -9.24 -33.83
CA TYR A 151 24.56 -8.88 -34.37
C TYR A 151 25.66 -9.93 -34.10
N PRO A 152 25.74 -10.56 -32.91
CA PRO A 152 26.73 -11.62 -32.67
C PRO A 152 26.54 -12.85 -33.57
N GLU A 153 25.28 -13.22 -33.83
CA GLU A 153 24.94 -14.37 -34.69
C GLU A 153 25.22 -14.05 -36.16
N LEU A 154 24.87 -12.85 -36.61
CA LEU A 154 25.17 -12.35 -37.96
C LEU A 154 26.68 -12.29 -38.21
N LEU A 155 27.44 -11.78 -37.24
CA LEU A 155 28.89 -11.66 -37.36
C LEU A 155 29.57 -13.04 -37.32
N SER A 156 29.10 -13.97 -36.48
CA SER A 156 29.59 -15.36 -36.48
C SER A 156 29.35 -16.05 -37.83
N GLY A 157 28.16 -15.90 -38.41
CA GLY A 157 27.84 -16.42 -39.75
C GLY A 157 28.69 -15.79 -40.86
N PHE A 158 28.97 -14.49 -40.76
CA PHE A 158 29.87 -13.78 -41.68
C PHE A 158 31.31 -14.33 -41.58
N ILE A 159 31.86 -14.48 -40.37
CA ILE A 159 33.20 -15.03 -40.14
C ILE A 159 33.31 -16.45 -40.71
N ALA A 160 32.32 -17.31 -40.48
CA ALA A 160 32.28 -18.66 -41.03
C ALA A 160 32.27 -18.64 -42.58
N SER A 161 31.54 -17.72 -43.18
CA SER A 161 31.47 -17.55 -44.64
C SER A 161 32.81 -17.09 -45.23
N VAL A 162 33.48 -16.14 -44.57
CA VAL A 162 34.82 -15.67 -44.97
C VAL A 162 35.85 -16.80 -44.88
N ARG A 163 35.83 -17.59 -43.80
CA ARG A 163 36.70 -18.77 -43.65
C ARG A 163 36.50 -19.79 -44.77
N ALA A 164 35.24 -20.10 -45.09
CA ALA A 164 34.91 -21.04 -46.15
C ALA A 164 35.38 -20.54 -47.53
N TYR A 165 35.23 -19.24 -47.78
CA TYR A 165 35.67 -18.61 -49.02
C TYR A 165 37.20 -18.62 -49.18
N ILE A 166 37.95 -18.27 -48.14
CA ILE A 166 39.42 -18.31 -48.16
C ILE A 166 39.92 -19.75 -48.30
N SER A 167 39.31 -20.69 -47.58
CA SER A 167 39.66 -22.12 -47.64
C SER A 167 39.44 -22.75 -49.01
N THR A 168 38.47 -22.25 -49.79
CA THR A 168 38.14 -22.78 -51.12
C THR A 168 38.98 -22.17 -52.25
N ARG A 169 39.46 -20.93 -52.10
CA ARG A 169 40.29 -20.23 -53.11
C ARG A 169 41.80 -20.30 -52.86
N GLY A 170 42.21 -20.71 -51.66
CA GLY A 170 43.59 -20.66 -51.22
C GLY A 170 43.90 -19.32 -50.55
N ALA A 171 44.64 -19.35 -49.45
CA ALA A 171 45.00 -18.17 -48.68
C ALA A 171 46.34 -17.58 -49.18
N ASP A 172 46.34 -16.30 -49.51
CA ASP A 172 47.57 -15.50 -49.62
C ASP A 172 47.94 -14.90 -48.25
N ALA A 173 49.01 -14.11 -48.19
CA ALA A 173 49.49 -13.52 -46.94
C ALA A 173 48.44 -12.59 -46.30
N GLU A 174 47.74 -11.78 -47.10
CA GLU A 174 46.69 -10.87 -46.62
C GLU A 174 45.46 -11.63 -46.11
N ALA A 175 45.08 -12.72 -46.78
CA ALA A 175 44.00 -13.59 -46.32
C ALA A 175 44.35 -14.32 -45.01
N ASN A 176 45.62 -14.68 -44.78
CA ASN A 176 46.07 -15.29 -43.53
C ASN A 176 46.08 -14.29 -42.37
N ASP A 177 46.52 -13.04 -42.60
CA ASP A 177 46.44 -11.98 -41.59
C ASP A 177 44.98 -11.68 -41.22
N MET A 178 44.09 -11.62 -42.21
CA MET A 178 42.66 -11.46 -41.96
C MET A 178 42.06 -12.64 -41.18
N LEU A 179 42.51 -13.88 -41.44
CA LEU A 179 42.07 -15.05 -40.67
C LEU A 179 42.52 -14.99 -39.21
N LEU A 180 43.74 -14.51 -38.95
CA LEU A 180 44.25 -14.29 -37.60
C LEU A 180 43.41 -13.26 -36.85
N ASP A 181 43.09 -12.11 -37.46
CA ASP A 181 42.22 -11.10 -36.87
C ASP A 181 40.82 -11.66 -36.56
N LEU A 182 40.29 -12.51 -37.45
CA LEU A 182 39.00 -13.19 -37.24
C LEU A 182 39.05 -14.27 -36.15
N ASP A 183 40.19 -14.94 -35.97
CA ASP A 183 40.43 -15.90 -34.89
C ASP A 183 40.50 -15.21 -33.52
N GLU A 184 40.95 -13.95 -33.46
CA GLU A 184 40.93 -13.15 -32.22
C GLU A 184 39.51 -12.69 -31.82
N VAL A 185 38.66 -12.39 -32.80
CA VAL A 185 37.29 -11.89 -32.56
C VAL A 185 36.28 -13.01 -32.31
N ALA A 186 36.46 -14.18 -32.92
CA ALA A 186 35.58 -15.34 -32.75
C ALA A 186 35.30 -15.73 -31.27
N PRO A 187 36.29 -15.87 -30.38
CA PRO A 187 36.04 -16.27 -28.99
C PRO A 187 35.27 -15.21 -28.19
N VAL A 188 35.44 -13.92 -28.53
CA VAL A 188 34.68 -12.82 -27.90
C VAL A 188 33.21 -12.91 -28.29
N LEU A 189 32.92 -13.20 -29.56
CA LEU A 189 31.55 -13.38 -30.05
C LEU A 189 30.86 -14.60 -29.44
N GLU A 190 31.57 -15.72 -29.32
CA GLU A 190 31.02 -16.92 -28.69
C GLU A 190 30.70 -16.70 -27.20
N ARG A 191 31.58 -15.98 -26.50
CA ARG A 191 31.37 -15.62 -25.09
C ARG A 191 30.17 -14.69 -24.89
N ASP A 192 30.00 -13.72 -25.79
CA ASP A 192 29.04 -12.63 -25.60
C ASP A 192 27.70 -12.87 -26.33
N ALA A 193 27.60 -13.85 -27.24
CA ALA A 193 26.35 -14.24 -27.91
C ALA A 193 25.19 -14.61 -26.95
N PRO A 194 25.40 -15.31 -25.82
CA PRO A 194 24.34 -15.54 -24.83
C PRO A 194 23.81 -14.25 -24.20
N VAL A 195 24.66 -13.23 -24.06
CA VAL A 195 24.30 -11.94 -23.45
C VAL A 195 23.32 -11.20 -24.36
N GLY A 196 23.57 -11.13 -25.67
CA GLY A 196 22.66 -10.51 -26.63
C GLY A 196 21.26 -11.11 -26.58
N ARG A 197 21.17 -12.45 -26.56
CA ARG A 197 19.89 -13.17 -26.40
C ARG A 197 19.22 -12.90 -25.06
N ALA A 198 19.98 -12.91 -23.96
CA ALA A 198 19.45 -12.62 -22.63
C ALA A 198 18.90 -11.19 -22.52
N MET A 199 19.60 -10.22 -23.11
CA MET A 199 19.19 -8.81 -23.16
C MET A 199 17.92 -8.63 -24.00
N ARG A 200 17.82 -9.29 -25.16
CA ARG A 200 16.59 -9.29 -25.98
C ARG A 200 15.40 -9.88 -25.22
N GLN A 201 15.59 -11.03 -24.57
CA GLN A 201 14.54 -11.66 -23.77
C GLN A 201 14.12 -10.77 -22.58
N PHE A 202 15.08 -10.10 -21.95
CA PHE A 202 14.79 -9.13 -20.90
C PHE A 202 13.96 -7.95 -21.41
N ALA A 203 14.36 -7.35 -22.54
CA ALA A 203 13.65 -6.24 -23.16
C ALA A 203 12.19 -6.60 -23.52
N GLU A 204 11.97 -7.78 -24.11
CA GLU A 204 10.62 -8.27 -24.41
C GLU A 204 9.79 -8.51 -23.13
N ARG A 205 10.37 -9.14 -22.11
CA ARG A 205 9.70 -9.32 -20.81
C ARG A 205 9.35 -7.98 -20.16
N ALA A 206 10.25 -7.01 -20.21
CA ALA A 206 10.01 -5.67 -19.67
C ALA A 206 8.88 -4.95 -20.43
N ARG A 207 8.81 -5.12 -21.77
CA ARG A 207 7.73 -4.58 -22.60
C ARG A 207 6.38 -5.20 -22.28
N VAL A 208 6.31 -6.53 -22.15
CA VAL A 208 5.07 -7.24 -21.76
C VAL A 208 4.68 -6.89 -20.33
N GLY A 209 5.65 -6.81 -19.41
CA GLY A 209 5.45 -6.44 -18.02
C GLY A 209 4.79 -5.07 -17.85
N ARG A 210 5.18 -4.07 -18.67
CA ARG A 210 4.52 -2.76 -18.72
C ARG A 210 3.02 -2.86 -19.02
N GLY A 211 2.67 -3.61 -20.07
CA GLY A 211 1.27 -3.79 -20.47
C GLY A 211 0.45 -4.50 -19.38
N SER A 212 1.01 -5.57 -18.81
CA SER A 212 0.38 -6.30 -17.70
C SER A 212 0.17 -5.43 -16.47
N TYR A 213 1.15 -4.58 -16.12
CA TYR A 213 1.03 -3.64 -15.01
C TYR A 213 -0.09 -2.63 -15.24
N GLN A 214 -0.18 -2.03 -16.43
CA GLN A 214 -1.27 -1.08 -16.75
C GLN A 214 -2.65 -1.74 -16.62
N CYS A 215 -2.79 -2.98 -17.09
CA CYS A 215 -4.02 -3.77 -16.93
C CYS A 215 -4.34 -4.08 -15.46
N PHE A 216 -3.33 -4.51 -14.68
CA PHE A 216 -3.50 -4.83 -13.26
C PHE A 216 -3.85 -3.60 -12.43
N ARG A 217 -3.19 -2.48 -12.67
CA ARG A 217 -3.51 -1.19 -12.06
C ARG A 217 -4.96 -0.78 -12.38
N ALA A 218 -5.37 -0.89 -13.63
CA ALA A 218 -6.75 -0.60 -14.02
C ALA A 218 -7.76 -1.52 -13.33
N ALA A 219 -7.42 -2.80 -13.14
CA ALA A 219 -8.26 -3.78 -12.44
C ALA A 219 -8.33 -3.52 -10.92
N LEU A 220 -7.21 -3.26 -10.25
CA LEU A 220 -7.17 -2.95 -8.82
C LEU A 220 -7.91 -1.65 -8.50
N LEU A 221 -7.75 -0.63 -9.34
CA LEU A 221 -8.49 0.63 -9.20
C LEU A 221 -9.93 0.53 -9.72
N SER A 222 -10.34 -0.62 -10.28
CA SER A 222 -11.72 -0.84 -10.70
C SER A 222 -12.65 -1.12 -9.50
N ARG A 223 -13.95 -0.91 -9.73
CA ARG A 223 -15.05 -0.98 -8.74
C ARG A 223 -15.17 -2.31 -7.96
N LEU A 224 -14.44 -3.37 -8.33
CA LEU A 224 -14.55 -4.70 -7.73
C LEU A 224 -13.59 -4.96 -6.55
N THR A 225 -12.51 -4.19 -6.42
CA THR A 225 -11.49 -4.39 -5.38
C THR A 225 -11.86 -3.71 -4.06
N PHE A 226 -12.73 -2.71 -4.11
CA PHE A 226 -13.27 -2.06 -2.93
C PHE A 226 -14.55 -2.79 -2.50
N ILE A 227 -14.49 -3.47 -1.36
CA ILE A 227 -15.64 -4.09 -0.70
C ILE A 227 -16.55 -2.96 -0.19
N THR A 228 -17.32 -2.33 -1.07
CA THR A 228 -18.41 -1.41 -0.70
C THR A 228 -19.53 -1.52 -1.75
N PRO A 229 -20.80 -1.31 -1.36
CA PRO A 229 -21.92 -1.55 -2.26
C PRO A 229 -21.87 -0.63 -3.50
N PRO A 230 -22.41 -1.12 -4.64
CA PRO A 230 -22.07 -0.61 -5.98
C PRO A 230 -22.49 0.83 -6.29
N ASP A 231 -23.36 1.48 -5.51
CA ASP A 231 -23.97 2.75 -5.93
C ASP A 231 -23.32 4.02 -5.35
N ASN A 232 -22.47 3.91 -4.33
CA ASN A 232 -21.98 5.11 -3.62
C ASN A 232 -20.49 5.42 -3.79
N ILE A 233 -19.67 4.50 -4.34
CA ILE A 233 -18.21 4.69 -4.36
C ILE A 233 -17.75 5.66 -5.44
N VAL A 234 -18.29 5.61 -6.66
CA VAL A 234 -17.86 6.55 -7.73
C VAL A 234 -18.30 7.97 -7.41
N ALA A 235 -19.49 8.13 -6.82
CA ALA A 235 -19.98 9.40 -6.33
C ALA A 235 -19.14 9.89 -5.13
N ALA A 236 -18.91 9.04 -4.12
CA ALA A 236 -18.12 9.39 -2.95
C ALA A 236 -16.63 9.60 -3.27
N SER A 237 -16.06 8.88 -4.23
CA SER A 237 -14.67 9.02 -4.68
C SER A 237 -14.49 10.32 -5.46
N ARG A 238 -15.41 10.65 -6.39
CA ARG A 238 -15.41 11.96 -7.06
C ARG A 238 -15.62 13.10 -6.06
N GLN A 239 -16.51 12.91 -5.09
CA GLN A 239 -16.75 13.87 -4.02
C GLN A 239 -15.50 14.06 -3.15
N ARG A 240 -14.87 12.99 -2.67
CA ARG A 240 -13.63 13.05 -1.88
C ARG A 240 -12.46 13.63 -2.68
N GLN A 241 -12.38 13.35 -3.98
CA GLN A 241 -11.38 13.96 -4.85
C GLN A 241 -11.60 15.47 -5.00
N THR A 242 -12.86 15.91 -5.19
CA THR A 242 -13.18 17.35 -5.26
C THR A 242 -12.98 18.05 -3.92
N GLU A 243 -13.31 17.40 -2.80
CA GLU A 243 -13.04 17.89 -1.45
C GLU A 243 -11.52 18.01 -1.21
N PHE A 244 -10.73 17.01 -1.59
CA PHE A 244 -9.27 17.05 -1.48
C PHE A 244 -8.66 18.16 -2.34
N GLU A 245 -9.07 18.28 -3.61
CA GLU A 245 -8.61 19.34 -4.51
C GLU A 245 -8.99 20.75 -3.98
N SER A 246 -10.17 20.88 -3.37
CA SER A 246 -10.61 22.11 -2.71
C SER A 246 -9.74 22.44 -1.49
N CYS A 247 -9.51 21.48 -0.59
CA CYS A 247 -8.67 21.65 0.59
C CYS A 247 -7.22 21.98 0.21
N VAL A 248 -6.66 21.35 -0.82
CA VAL A 248 -5.32 21.64 -1.33
C VAL A 248 -5.26 23.06 -1.93
N LYS A 249 -6.30 23.49 -2.63
CA LYS A 249 -6.40 24.85 -3.17
C LYS A 249 -6.51 25.87 -2.05
N GLU A 250 -7.29 25.59 -1.01
CA GLU A 250 -7.43 26.43 0.19
C GLU A 250 -6.12 26.51 0.97
N LEU A 251 -5.40 25.40 1.15
CA LEU A 251 -4.07 25.38 1.76
C LEU A 251 -3.02 26.13 0.95
N LYS A 252 -3.05 26.02 -0.38
CA LYS A 252 -2.18 26.79 -1.27
C LYS A 252 -2.50 28.28 -1.21
N GLN A 253 -3.78 28.64 -1.14
CA GLN A 253 -4.24 30.01 -0.97
C GLN A 253 -3.83 30.55 0.41
N TRP A 254 -4.08 29.81 1.48
CA TRP A 254 -3.65 30.13 2.83
C TRP A 254 -2.12 30.29 2.92
N ALA A 255 -1.35 29.40 2.30
CA ALA A 255 0.10 29.50 2.26
C ALA A 255 0.56 30.73 1.44
N ALA A 256 -0.14 31.06 0.35
CA ALA A 256 0.13 32.25 -0.45
C ALA A 256 -0.22 33.54 0.31
N ASP A 257 -1.35 33.57 1.02
CA ASP A 257 -1.83 34.68 1.85
C ASP A 257 -0.92 34.88 3.08
N THR A 258 -0.48 33.78 3.70
CA THR A 258 0.50 33.77 4.80
C THR A 258 1.88 34.22 4.31
N ALA A 259 2.25 33.89 3.06
CA ALA A 259 3.49 34.37 2.44
C ALA A 259 3.42 35.83 1.97
N HIS A 260 2.22 36.38 1.72
CA HIS A 260 2.03 37.74 1.16
C HIS A 260 1.48 38.79 2.15
N GLY A 261 1.18 38.44 3.39
CA GLY A 261 1.20 39.42 4.47
C GLY A 261 0.14 39.25 5.53
N GLU A 262 0.59 38.92 6.74
CA GLU A 262 0.31 39.73 7.94
C GLU A 262 1.63 39.77 8.73
N SER A 263 2.08 40.96 9.15
CA SER A 263 3.27 41.06 9.99
C SER A 263 2.98 40.30 11.29
N TRP A 264 3.95 39.58 11.84
CA TRP A 264 3.85 39.02 13.21
C TRP A 264 3.36 40.06 14.25
N ARG A 265 3.53 41.37 13.97
CA ARG A 265 2.98 42.48 14.75
C ARG A 265 1.46 42.59 14.70
N ASP A 266 0.82 42.32 13.57
CA ASP A 266 -0.64 42.41 13.41
C ASP A 266 -1.34 41.23 14.08
N ILE A 267 -0.73 40.04 13.99
CA ILE A 267 -1.15 38.84 14.75
C ILE A 267 -1.02 39.11 16.26
N TYR A 268 0.09 39.71 16.69
CA TYR A 268 0.28 40.07 18.10
C TYR A 268 -0.73 41.14 18.55
N ALA A 269 -1.05 42.13 17.72
CA ALA A 269 -2.05 43.14 18.01
C ALA A 269 -3.46 42.54 18.17
N LYS A 270 -3.87 41.63 17.26
CA LYS A 270 -5.14 40.89 17.38
C LYS A 270 -5.19 40.00 18.63
N ILE A 271 -4.09 39.34 18.99
CA ILE A 271 -4.00 38.53 20.21
C ILE A 271 -4.13 39.41 21.47
N VAL A 272 -3.53 40.61 21.48
CA VAL A 272 -3.65 41.57 22.58
C VAL A 272 -5.08 42.10 22.69
N GLU A 273 -5.75 42.36 21.57
CA GLU A 273 -7.13 42.81 21.53
C GLU A 273 -8.12 41.74 22.01
N ILE A 274 -7.94 40.49 21.60
CA ILE A 274 -8.73 39.34 22.09
C ILE A 274 -8.53 39.15 23.60
N LYS A 275 -7.29 39.26 24.09
CA LYS A 275 -7.02 39.19 25.54
C LYS A 275 -7.70 40.31 26.32
N ARG A 276 -7.80 41.51 25.73
CA ARG A 276 -8.51 42.64 26.34
C ARG A 276 -10.02 42.39 26.40
N MET A 277 -10.61 41.84 25.34
CA MET A 277 -12.04 41.52 25.28
C MET A 277 -12.42 40.42 26.26
N ILE A 278 -11.63 39.34 26.35
CA ILE A 278 -11.86 38.25 27.32
C ILE A 278 -11.81 38.78 28.75
N LYS A 279 -10.89 39.71 29.03
CA LYS A 279 -10.78 40.31 30.36
C LYS A 279 -11.97 41.20 30.70
N GLN A 280 -12.51 41.93 29.73
CA GLN A 280 -13.74 42.71 29.92
C GLN A 280 -14.96 41.80 30.12
N GLU A 281 -15.11 40.73 29.33
CA GLU A 281 -16.20 39.77 29.54
C GLU A 281 -16.11 39.08 30.91
N GLN A 282 -14.91 38.76 31.40
CA GLN A 282 -14.74 38.22 32.76
C GLN A 282 -15.10 39.25 33.84
N GLU A 283 -14.70 40.51 33.67
CA GLU A 283 -15.07 41.60 34.60
C GLU A 283 -16.58 41.88 34.58
N ASP A 284 -17.24 41.76 33.42
CA ASP A 284 -18.70 41.94 33.29
C ASP A 284 -19.46 40.76 33.93
N LEU A 285 -18.98 39.51 33.76
CA LEU A 285 -19.55 38.32 34.40
C LEU A 285 -19.37 38.34 35.93
N ASP A 286 -18.21 38.79 36.43
CA ASP A 286 -17.95 38.92 37.86
C ASP A 286 -18.82 40.02 38.53
N VAL A 287 -19.25 41.03 37.77
CA VAL A 287 -20.20 42.08 38.24
C VAL A 287 -21.65 41.59 38.20
N GLU A 288 -22.01 40.70 37.26
CA GLU A 288 -23.32 40.04 37.23
C GLU A 288 -23.48 39.00 38.35
N GLU A 289 -22.42 38.31 38.77
CA GLU A 289 -22.46 37.37 39.90
C GLU A 289 -22.46 38.04 41.30
N ALA A 290 -22.10 39.32 41.37
CA ALA A 290 -22.03 40.10 42.61
C ALA A 290 -23.30 40.94 42.92
N ASN A 291 -24.26 41.01 41.99
CA ASN A 291 -25.56 41.68 42.17
C ASN A 291 -26.70 40.66 42.37
#